data_AF-A0A1B4XGE9-F1
#
_entry.id   AF-A0A1B4XGE9-F1
#
_cell.length_a   1.000
_cell.length_b   1.000
_cell.length_c   1.000
_cell.angle_alpha   90.00
_cell.angle_beta   90.00
_cell.angle_gamma   90.00
#
_symmetry.space_group_name_H-M   'P 1'
#
loop_
_entity.id
_entity.type
_entity.pdbx_description
1 polymer ?
#
loop_
_entity_poly.entity_id
_entity_poly.type
_entity_poly.pdbx_seq_one_letter_code
_entity_poly.pdbx_strand_id
1 'polypeptide(L)'
;MTTRKISLFAAISMALVSGSAFAAQTPYATFTGAGGVSNLTWLTPEGTGCSTPECNSYGGHGFTFGHTNDFTFAWDGTIFTSSTDYTGPGGASNATISSPTPLLGQSNWSIHGVQIFGPGTYSFDTSLGGGVSETSMLNMTVGAGQLGVHMLLDWNLNSNIDIVNVWNINSTFSNCGSSTYDEAALNCLWTGTAHNPAGNHAGTVFLLASTDNDGDGTLGIPMVEGGPFYDPGFGGHNFNFNLQGSMTVVPVPAAVWLFGSGLLGLVGMARRKKKN
;
A
#
# COMPACT_ATOMS: atom_id res chain seq x y z
N MET A 1 4.27 -6.63 24.09
CA MET A 1 4.76 -7.16 22.80
C MET A 1 5.48 -6.01 22.11
N THR A 2 6.77 -6.15 21.81
CA THR A 2 7.59 -5.05 21.26
C THR A 2 7.39 -5.03 19.74
N THR A 3 6.74 -4.00 19.21
CA THR A 3 6.49 -3.82 17.77
C THR A 3 7.81 -3.81 16.98
N ARG A 4 7.94 -4.64 15.95
CA ARG A 4 9.20 -4.80 15.18
C ARG A 4 9.19 -3.95 13.91
N LYS A 5 9.40 -2.64 14.08
CA LYS A 5 9.55 -1.68 12.97
C LYS A 5 11.02 -1.43 12.63
N ILE A 6 11.35 -1.34 11.35
CA ILE A 6 12.67 -0.95 10.84
C ILE A 6 12.47 0.14 9.78
N SER A 7 13.41 1.08 9.61
CA SER A 7 13.31 2.04 8.49
C SER A 7 13.52 1.34 7.15
N LEU A 8 12.76 1.73 6.11
CA LEU A 8 12.85 1.14 4.78
C LEU A 8 14.30 1.17 4.24
N PHE A 9 15.01 2.27 4.43
CA PHE A 9 16.40 2.42 3.98
C PHE A 9 17.38 1.53 4.73
N ALA A 10 17.14 1.23 6.01
CA ALA A 10 17.96 0.25 6.72
C ALA A 10 17.76 -1.15 6.11
N ALA A 11 16.54 -1.50 5.71
CA ALA A 11 16.25 -2.77 5.05
C ALA A 11 16.87 -2.86 3.64
N ILE A 12 16.79 -1.80 2.83
CA ILE A 12 17.41 -1.74 1.49
C ILE A 12 18.94 -1.75 1.61
N SER A 13 19.51 -1.01 2.56
CA SER A 13 20.97 -0.99 2.78
C SER A 13 21.50 -2.35 3.26
N MET A 14 20.75 -3.07 4.09
CA MET A 14 21.14 -4.42 4.54
C MET A 14 21.15 -5.45 3.40
N ALA A 15 20.33 -5.27 2.36
CA ALA A 15 20.32 -6.15 1.19
C ALA A 15 21.45 -5.85 0.18
N LEU A 16 22.09 -4.67 0.24
CA LEU A 16 23.02 -4.19 -0.79
C LEU A 16 24.46 -3.92 -0.32
N VAL A 17 24.77 -3.98 0.99
CA VAL A 17 26.09 -3.58 1.50
C VAL A 17 26.88 -4.78 2.05
N SER A 18 27.55 -5.51 1.14
CA SER A 18 28.66 -6.41 1.48
C SER A 18 30.04 -5.81 1.18
N GLY A 19 30.15 -4.50 0.93
CA GLY A 19 31.45 -3.89 0.64
C GLY A 19 31.42 -2.37 0.66
N SER A 20 32.35 -1.79 1.42
CA SER A 20 32.63 -0.36 1.62
C SER A 20 31.69 0.40 2.57
N ALA A 21 32.31 0.98 3.60
CA ALA A 21 31.69 1.76 4.65
C ALA A 21 31.23 3.12 4.13
N PHE A 22 30.07 3.16 3.47
CA PHE A 22 29.23 4.35 3.49
C PHE A 22 28.39 4.28 4.76
N ALA A 23 28.62 5.23 5.67
CA ALA A 23 27.86 5.33 6.89
C ALA A 23 26.37 5.44 6.52
N ALA A 24 25.55 4.54 7.09
CA ALA A 24 24.14 4.43 6.80
C ALA A 24 23.46 5.79 7.02
N GLN A 25 23.26 6.53 5.93
CA GLN A 25 22.22 7.52 5.87
C GLN A 25 20.95 6.69 6.11
N THR A 26 20.30 6.86 7.26
CA THR A 26 18.88 6.51 7.38
C THR A 26 18.12 7.77 7.00
N PRO A 27 17.95 8.09 5.70
CA PRO A 27 16.96 9.07 5.35
C PRO A 27 15.63 8.48 5.79
N TYR A 28 14.90 9.18 6.65
CA TYR A 28 13.47 8.96 6.70
C TYR A 28 12.97 9.46 5.35
N ALA A 29 12.56 8.55 4.44
CA ALA A 29 11.73 9.00 3.34
C ALA A 29 10.38 9.33 3.94
N THR A 30 10.09 10.61 4.04
CA THR A 30 8.71 11.04 4.11
C THR A 30 8.15 10.86 2.71
N PHE A 31 7.23 9.91 2.57
CA PHE A 31 6.44 9.78 1.36
C PHE A 31 5.31 10.80 1.47
N THR A 32 5.55 11.99 0.94
CA THR A 32 4.51 12.97 0.65
C THR A 32 4.18 12.83 -0.83
N GLY A 33 3.08 12.17 -1.12
CA GLY A 33 2.71 11.92 -2.50
C GLY A 33 1.63 10.88 -2.58
N ALA A 34 0.41 11.35 -2.38
CA ALA A 34 -0.71 11.05 -3.25
C ALA A 34 -1.54 12.34 -3.26
N GLY A 35 -1.44 13.07 -4.38
CA GLY A 35 -2.34 14.18 -4.69
C GLY A 35 -3.56 13.65 -5.41
N GLY A 36 -4.38 14.55 -5.96
CA GLY A 36 -5.57 14.26 -6.78
C GLY A 36 -5.32 13.49 -8.09
N VAL A 37 -4.39 12.54 -8.09
CA VAL A 37 -3.90 11.75 -9.24
C VAL A 37 -3.57 10.30 -8.86
N SER A 38 -3.77 9.86 -7.62
CA SER A 38 -3.61 8.44 -7.24
C SER A 38 -4.90 7.66 -7.49
N ASN A 39 -4.81 6.41 -7.93
CA ASN A 39 -5.95 5.66 -8.42
C ASN A 39 -6.34 4.48 -7.52
N LEU A 40 -7.58 4.46 -7.06
CA LEU A 40 -8.22 3.27 -6.53
C LEU A 40 -9.03 2.63 -7.66
N THR A 41 -8.68 1.39 -8.00
CA THR A 41 -9.39 0.55 -8.97
C THR A 41 -9.89 -0.70 -8.28
N TRP A 42 -11.17 -1.03 -8.46
CA TRP A 42 -11.72 -2.29 -7.98
C TRP A 42 -11.98 -3.26 -9.11
N LEU A 43 -11.57 -4.51 -8.92
CA LEU A 43 -11.83 -5.59 -9.85
C LEU A 43 -12.68 -6.66 -9.17
N THR A 44 -13.50 -7.35 -9.95
CA THR A 44 -14.12 -8.61 -9.55
C THR A 44 -13.05 -9.70 -9.40
N PRO A 45 -13.41 -10.84 -8.81
CA PRO A 45 -12.57 -12.04 -8.79
C PRO A 45 -12.01 -12.45 -10.17
N GLU A 46 -12.79 -12.25 -11.23
CA GLU A 46 -12.39 -12.63 -12.60
C GLU A 46 -11.52 -11.56 -13.28
N GLY A 47 -11.07 -10.53 -12.55
CA GLY A 47 -10.28 -9.43 -13.08
C GLY A 47 -11.05 -8.48 -13.99
N THR A 48 -12.37 -8.66 -14.07
CA THR A 48 -13.31 -7.80 -14.76
C THR A 48 -13.86 -6.74 -13.81
N GLY A 49 -14.69 -5.87 -14.34
CA GLY A 49 -15.37 -4.88 -13.52
C GLY A 49 -16.66 -5.35 -12.83
N CYS A 50 -17.42 -6.27 -13.44
CA CYS A 50 -18.71 -6.73 -12.93
C CYS A 50 -19.18 -8.01 -13.66
N SER A 51 -19.88 -8.93 -12.97
CA SER A 51 -20.39 -10.21 -13.51
C SER A 51 -21.93 -10.31 -13.65
N THR A 52 -22.71 -9.25 -13.38
CA THR A 52 -24.18 -9.30 -13.44
C THR A 52 -24.82 -8.38 -14.49
N PRO A 53 -26.02 -8.74 -15.03
CA PRO A 53 -26.76 -7.93 -16.02
C PRO A 53 -27.20 -6.53 -15.53
N GLU A 54 -27.21 -6.29 -14.22
CA GLU A 54 -27.60 -5.01 -13.60
C GLU A 54 -26.56 -3.90 -13.82
N CYS A 55 -25.34 -4.25 -14.25
CA CYS A 55 -24.26 -3.32 -14.57
C CYS A 55 -24.36 -2.65 -15.96
N ASN A 56 -25.40 -2.95 -16.75
CA ASN A 56 -25.57 -2.47 -18.14
C ASN A 56 -25.92 -0.96 -18.27
N SER A 57 -25.86 -0.17 -17.20
CA SER A 57 -26.34 1.23 -17.19
C SER A 57 -25.27 2.31 -16.98
N TYR A 58 -23.99 1.96 -16.81
CA TYR A 58 -22.94 2.96 -16.53
C TYR A 58 -21.69 2.82 -17.42
N GLY A 59 -21.88 2.91 -18.74
CA GLY A 59 -20.93 3.35 -19.77
C GLY A 59 -19.44 2.96 -19.69
N GLY A 60 -19.07 1.88 -20.39
CA GLY A 60 -17.87 1.83 -21.25
C GLY A 60 -16.52 1.40 -20.66
N HIS A 61 -16.29 0.07 -20.63
CA HIS A 61 -15.04 -0.71 -20.42
C HIS A 61 -14.57 -0.90 -18.98
N GLY A 62 -14.21 -2.16 -18.65
CA GLY A 62 -13.61 -2.52 -17.36
C GLY A 62 -14.35 -1.87 -16.20
N PHE A 63 -15.63 -2.22 -16.03
CA PHE A 63 -16.55 -1.56 -15.09
C PHE A 63 -16.08 -1.68 -13.63
N THR A 64 -15.07 -0.94 -13.21
CA THR A 64 -14.62 -1.00 -11.82
C THR A 64 -15.83 -0.76 -10.90
N PHE A 65 -15.99 -1.54 -9.83
CA PHE A 65 -17.23 -1.48 -9.04
C PHE A 65 -17.24 -0.18 -8.21
N GLY A 66 -16.11 0.21 -7.62
CA GLY A 66 -15.87 1.50 -6.95
C GLY A 66 -14.46 2.04 -7.18
N HIS A 67 -14.32 3.37 -7.24
CA HIS A 67 -13.10 4.01 -7.77
C HIS A 67 -12.95 5.45 -7.33
N THR A 68 -11.70 5.90 -7.31
CA THR A 68 -11.38 7.33 -7.28
C THR A 68 -9.97 7.58 -7.81
N ASN A 69 -9.70 8.80 -8.24
CA ASN A 69 -8.39 9.25 -8.71
C ASN A 69 -7.77 10.27 -7.73
N ASP A 70 -8.33 10.45 -6.53
CA ASP A 70 -7.99 11.55 -5.63
C ASP A 70 -7.66 11.19 -4.19
N PHE A 71 -7.36 9.92 -3.93
CA PHE A 71 -6.98 9.54 -2.59
C PHE A 71 -5.55 10.02 -2.28
N THR A 72 -5.32 10.31 -1.00
CA THR A 72 -4.08 10.78 -0.42
C THR A 72 -3.44 9.71 0.45
N PHE A 73 -2.13 9.80 0.62
CA PHE A 73 -1.29 8.82 1.30
C PHE A 73 -0.16 9.53 2.01
N ALA A 74 0.04 9.15 3.27
CA ALA A 74 1.18 9.56 4.06
C ALA A 74 1.76 8.33 4.76
N TRP A 75 3.07 8.20 4.72
CA TRP A 75 3.80 7.11 5.36
C TRP A 75 5.07 7.63 6.03
N ASP A 76 5.34 7.14 7.25
CA ASP A 76 6.50 7.53 8.06
C ASP A 76 7.85 6.92 7.61
N GLY A 77 7.83 6.04 6.59
CA GLY A 77 9.01 5.38 6.04
C GLY A 77 9.50 4.16 6.82
N THR A 78 8.78 3.72 7.85
CA THR A 78 9.06 2.47 8.58
C THR A 78 8.34 1.28 7.97
N ILE A 79 8.91 0.10 8.02
CA ILE A 79 8.28 -1.16 7.60
C ILE A 79 8.14 -2.12 8.78
N PHE A 80 7.06 -2.90 8.75
CA PHE A 80 6.86 -4.07 9.57
C PHE A 80 7.56 -5.29 8.96
N THR A 81 7.94 -6.23 9.82
CA THR A 81 8.68 -7.45 9.45
C THR A 81 8.00 -8.72 9.95
N SER A 82 6.81 -8.60 10.53
CA SER A 82 6.04 -9.74 11.02
C SER A 82 4.55 -9.42 11.00
N SER A 83 3.73 -10.34 10.47
CA SER A 83 2.27 -10.18 10.50
C SER A 83 1.69 -10.29 11.91
N THR A 84 2.44 -10.78 12.91
CA THR A 84 2.00 -10.77 14.32
C THR A 84 1.97 -9.37 14.93
N ASP A 85 2.54 -8.37 14.24
CA ASP A 85 2.39 -6.96 14.62
C ASP A 85 0.98 -6.43 14.27
N TYR A 86 0.20 -7.16 13.45
CA TYR A 86 -1.24 -6.94 13.32
C TYR A 86 -1.96 -7.55 14.53
N THR A 87 -2.68 -6.71 15.25
CA THR A 87 -3.43 -7.09 16.46
C THR A 87 -4.89 -6.66 16.39
N GLY A 88 -5.41 -6.43 15.18
CA GLY A 88 -6.72 -5.84 14.95
C GLY A 88 -6.75 -4.31 15.06
N PRO A 89 -7.96 -3.71 15.10
CA PRO A 89 -8.16 -2.27 15.16
C PRO A 89 -7.49 -1.62 16.38
N GLY A 90 -6.94 -0.42 16.17
CA GLY A 90 -6.18 0.28 17.21
C GLY A 90 -4.76 -0.27 17.45
N GLY A 91 -4.34 -1.28 16.67
CA GLY A 91 -2.96 -1.74 16.61
C GLY A 91 -1.99 -0.71 16.03
N ALA A 92 -0.72 -1.09 15.90
CA ALA A 92 0.29 -0.21 15.35
C ALA A 92 0.00 0.11 13.88
N SER A 93 0.10 1.37 13.48
CA SER A 93 0.07 1.81 12.09
C SER A 93 1.32 2.64 11.77
N ASN A 94 1.63 2.79 10.49
CA ASN A 94 2.73 3.64 10.01
C ASN A 94 2.34 4.52 8.81
N ALA A 95 1.16 4.29 8.24
CA ALA A 95 0.65 5.07 7.12
C ALA A 95 -0.83 5.45 7.29
N THR A 96 -1.30 6.34 6.43
CA THR A 96 -2.71 6.75 6.33
C THR A 96 -3.09 6.85 4.87
N ILE A 97 -4.30 6.40 4.53
CA ILE A 97 -4.91 6.52 3.20
C ILE A 97 -6.28 7.20 3.38
N SER A 98 -6.61 8.20 2.57
CA SER A 98 -7.93 8.85 2.65
C SER A 98 -8.33 9.44 1.31
N SER A 99 -9.63 9.52 1.02
CA SER A 99 -10.15 10.21 -0.16
C SER A 99 -11.32 11.11 0.22
N PRO A 100 -11.45 12.30 -0.40
CA PRO A 100 -12.66 13.09 -0.28
C PRO A 100 -13.81 12.56 -1.16
N THR A 101 -13.55 11.64 -2.09
CA THR A 101 -14.56 11.09 -3.00
C THR A 101 -15.27 9.88 -2.36
N PRO A 102 -16.61 9.89 -2.26
CA PRO A 102 -17.39 8.75 -1.80
C PRO A 102 -17.20 7.54 -2.70
N LEU A 103 -17.15 6.38 -2.09
CA LEU A 103 -17.09 5.11 -2.79
C LEU A 103 -18.49 4.74 -3.29
N LEU A 104 -18.56 4.30 -4.55
CA LEU A 104 -19.80 4.06 -5.31
C LEU A 104 -20.71 5.29 -5.43
N GLY A 105 -20.19 6.51 -5.20
CA GLY A 105 -21.01 7.72 -5.12
C GLY A 105 -22.03 7.74 -3.99
N GLN A 106 -21.95 6.78 -3.05
CA GLN A 106 -22.99 6.52 -2.04
C GLN A 106 -22.55 6.91 -0.63
N SER A 107 -21.34 6.54 -0.22
CA SER A 107 -20.88 6.76 1.15
C SER A 107 -19.38 7.04 1.19
N ASN A 108 -18.99 7.91 2.10
CA ASN A 108 -17.59 8.11 2.42
C ASN A 108 -16.99 6.80 2.97
N TRP A 109 -15.70 6.67 2.77
CA TRP A 109 -14.91 5.56 3.27
C TRP A 109 -13.69 6.11 3.99
N SER A 110 -13.19 5.35 4.96
CA SER A 110 -11.94 5.63 5.64
C SER A 110 -11.08 4.40 5.69
N ILE A 111 -9.78 4.58 5.45
CA ILE A 111 -8.78 3.56 5.69
C ILE A 111 -8.03 3.91 6.96
N HIS A 112 -7.85 2.91 7.83
CA HIS A 112 -7.06 3.02 9.05
C HIS A 112 -6.29 1.73 9.31
N GLY A 113 -5.57 1.66 10.42
CA GLY A 113 -4.78 0.47 10.77
C GLY A 113 -3.67 0.12 9.78
N VAL A 114 -3.22 1.07 8.94
CA VAL A 114 -2.33 0.77 7.81
C VAL A 114 -0.94 0.35 8.29
N GLN A 115 -0.51 -0.82 7.82
CA GLN A 115 0.79 -1.41 8.09
C GLN A 115 1.52 -1.70 6.77
N ILE A 116 2.65 -1.03 6.54
CA ILE A 116 3.52 -1.28 5.38
C ILE A 116 4.60 -2.33 5.72
N PHE A 117 4.81 -3.30 4.84
CA PHE A 117 5.71 -4.45 5.03
C PHE A 117 6.82 -4.49 3.96
N GLY A 118 8.01 -4.92 4.38
CA GLY A 118 9.10 -5.26 3.46
C GLY A 118 9.04 -6.71 2.97
N PRO A 119 10.07 -7.18 2.24
CA PRO A 119 10.09 -8.53 1.69
C PRO A 119 9.85 -9.64 2.73
N GLY A 120 9.01 -10.60 2.39
CA GLY A 120 8.58 -11.69 3.28
C GLY A 120 7.20 -12.23 2.93
N THR A 121 6.81 -13.33 3.56
CA THR A 121 5.45 -13.90 3.46
C THR A 121 4.70 -13.63 4.75
N TYR A 122 3.48 -13.12 4.62
CA TYR A 122 2.66 -12.64 5.71
C TYR A 122 1.25 -13.21 5.61
N SER A 123 0.68 -13.54 6.76
CA SER A 123 -0.69 -14.03 6.89
C SER A 123 -1.38 -13.28 8.01
N PHE A 124 -2.54 -12.72 7.71
CA PHE A 124 -3.36 -11.92 8.63
C PHE A 124 -4.64 -12.67 8.95
N ASP A 125 -4.91 -12.84 10.24
CA ASP A 125 -6.17 -13.39 10.72
C ASP A 125 -7.23 -12.28 10.69
N THR A 126 -8.10 -12.32 9.68
CA THR A 126 -9.13 -11.29 9.45
C THR A 126 -10.20 -11.27 10.54
N SER A 127 -10.34 -12.34 11.33
CA SER A 127 -11.26 -12.33 12.48
C SER A 127 -10.83 -11.34 13.57
N LEU A 128 -9.57 -10.91 13.58
CA LEU A 128 -9.06 -9.87 14.47
C LEU A 128 -9.53 -8.47 14.08
N GLY A 129 -9.99 -8.26 12.84
CA GLY A 129 -10.57 -6.99 12.37
C GLY A 129 -11.81 -6.60 13.18
N GLY A 130 -12.62 -7.58 13.60
CA GLY A 130 -13.68 -7.42 14.60
C GLY A 130 -14.84 -6.49 14.22
N GLY A 131 -14.87 -5.95 13.00
CA GLY A 131 -15.95 -5.08 12.51
C GLY A 131 -16.93 -5.80 11.58
N VAL A 132 -16.39 -6.53 10.60
CA VAL A 132 -17.13 -7.49 9.77
C VAL A 132 -16.77 -8.92 10.13
N SER A 133 -17.65 -9.88 9.81
CA SER A 133 -17.45 -11.29 10.15
C SER A 133 -16.59 -12.00 9.11
N GLU A 134 -15.41 -11.46 8.83
CA GLU A 134 -14.41 -12.13 8.01
C GLU A 134 -13.80 -13.31 8.78
N THR A 135 -13.64 -14.46 8.11
CA THR A 135 -13.38 -15.76 8.79
C THR A 135 -12.12 -16.49 8.32
N SER A 136 -11.36 -15.90 7.40
CA SER A 136 -10.23 -16.58 6.74
C SER A 136 -8.90 -15.84 6.91
N MET A 137 -7.81 -16.51 6.55
CA MET A 137 -6.50 -15.86 6.48
C MET A 137 -6.37 -15.06 5.19
N LEU A 138 -5.96 -13.80 5.31
CA LEU A 138 -5.57 -12.97 4.18
C LEU A 138 -4.05 -13.01 4.05
N ASN A 139 -3.54 -13.47 2.91
CA ASN A 139 -2.13 -13.77 2.72
C ASN A 139 -1.50 -12.84 1.70
N MET A 140 -0.23 -12.50 1.88
CA MET A 140 0.56 -11.82 0.86
C MET A 140 2.02 -12.27 0.89
N THR A 141 2.66 -12.28 -0.28
CA THR A 141 4.10 -12.51 -0.43
C THR A 141 4.75 -11.27 -1.03
N VAL A 142 5.57 -10.57 -0.26
CA VAL A 142 6.29 -9.39 -0.70
C VAL A 142 7.67 -9.81 -1.21
N GLY A 143 7.89 -9.63 -2.51
CA GLY A 143 9.18 -9.90 -3.15
C GLY A 143 10.24 -8.84 -2.90
N ALA A 144 11.47 -9.12 -3.33
CA ALA A 144 12.53 -8.12 -3.33
C ALA A 144 12.17 -6.94 -4.25
N GLY A 145 12.31 -5.71 -3.75
CA GLY A 145 11.94 -4.49 -4.50
C GLY A 145 10.44 -4.17 -4.48
N GLN A 146 9.64 -4.93 -3.73
CA GLN A 146 8.20 -4.67 -3.52
C GLN A 146 7.93 -4.15 -2.10
N LEU A 147 6.74 -3.60 -1.90
CA LEU A 147 6.17 -3.29 -0.59
C LEU A 147 4.81 -3.97 -0.45
N GLY A 148 4.54 -4.54 0.72
CA GLY A 148 3.20 -5.00 1.07
C GLY A 148 2.48 -3.99 1.93
N VAL A 149 1.16 -4.01 1.92
CA VAL A 149 0.33 -3.26 2.86
C VAL A 149 -0.79 -4.17 3.36
N HIS A 150 -1.07 -4.08 4.66
CA HIS A 150 -2.33 -4.50 5.26
C HIS A 150 -3.04 -3.25 5.78
N MET A 151 -4.36 -3.19 5.61
CA MET A 151 -5.17 -2.04 6.00
C MET A 151 -6.61 -2.44 6.32
N LEU A 152 -7.29 -1.57 7.07
CA LEU A 152 -8.69 -1.72 7.45
C LEU A 152 -9.54 -0.65 6.78
N LEU A 153 -10.63 -1.08 6.15
CA LEU A 153 -11.61 -0.21 5.50
C LEU A 153 -12.89 -0.12 6.33
N ASP A 154 -13.33 1.12 6.56
CA ASP A 154 -14.70 1.40 6.96
C ASP A 154 -15.46 1.97 5.78
N TRP A 155 -16.62 1.38 5.47
CA TRP A 155 -17.52 1.88 4.44
C TRP A 155 -18.97 1.54 4.76
N ASN A 156 -19.84 2.54 4.61
CA ASN A 156 -21.25 2.46 4.94
C ASN A 156 -21.45 2.01 6.40
N LEU A 157 -22.18 0.91 6.65
CA LEU A 157 -22.40 0.36 8.01
C LEU A 157 -21.38 -0.72 8.39
N ASN A 158 -20.42 -1.01 7.51
CA ASN A 158 -19.38 -2.01 7.74
C ASN A 158 -18.09 -1.31 8.20
N SER A 159 -17.38 -1.94 9.12
CA SER A 159 -16.12 -1.43 9.67
C SER A 159 -15.06 -2.51 9.64
N ASN A 160 -13.79 -2.09 9.67
CA ASN A 160 -12.62 -2.94 9.80
C ASN A 160 -12.60 -4.10 8.79
N ILE A 161 -12.88 -3.80 7.52
CA ILE A 161 -12.80 -4.79 6.46
C ILE A 161 -11.33 -4.93 6.05
N ASP A 162 -10.79 -6.14 6.12
CA ASP A 162 -9.38 -6.42 5.90
C ASP A 162 -9.02 -6.39 4.40
N ILE A 163 -7.97 -5.63 4.06
CA ILE A 163 -7.44 -5.52 2.71
C ILE A 163 -5.92 -5.68 2.75
N VAL A 164 -5.38 -6.36 1.75
CA VAL A 164 -3.94 -6.37 1.46
C VAL A 164 -3.67 -6.00 0.01
N ASN A 165 -2.56 -5.31 -0.22
CA ASN A 165 -1.99 -5.11 -1.56
C ASN A 165 -0.49 -5.37 -1.50
N VAL A 166 0.06 -5.87 -2.60
CA VAL A 166 1.49 -5.86 -2.84
C VAL A 166 1.78 -4.95 -4.02
N TRP A 167 2.74 -4.07 -3.84
CA TRP A 167 3.09 -3.02 -4.78
C TRP A 167 4.45 -3.24 -5.41
N ASN A 168 4.50 -3.10 -6.73
CA ASN A 168 5.72 -2.80 -7.46
C ASN A 168 6.04 -1.31 -7.35
N ILE A 169 7.32 -0.98 -7.21
CA ILE A 169 7.79 0.40 -7.19
C ILE A 169 8.01 0.90 -8.63
N ASN A 170 7.51 2.09 -8.97
CA ASN A 170 7.64 2.72 -10.29
C ASN A 170 7.15 1.83 -11.44
N SER A 171 5.92 1.32 -11.32
CA SER A 171 5.32 0.39 -12.28
C SER A 171 3.95 0.88 -12.75
N THR A 172 3.48 0.31 -13.86
CA THR A 172 2.09 0.45 -14.31
C THR A 172 1.20 -0.54 -13.57
N PHE A 173 -0.07 -0.18 -13.39
CA PHE A 173 -1.12 -1.09 -12.91
C PHE A 173 -1.81 -1.80 -14.08
N SER A 174 -2.26 -1.04 -15.10
CA SER A 174 -3.13 -1.59 -16.15
C SER A 174 -2.43 -2.59 -17.05
N ASN A 175 -3.10 -3.71 -17.35
CA ASN A 175 -2.75 -4.58 -18.50
C ASN A 175 -3.58 -4.24 -19.75
N CYS A 176 -4.60 -3.38 -19.62
CA CYS A 176 -5.41 -2.94 -20.75
C CYS A 176 -4.64 -1.89 -21.56
N GLY A 177 -4.27 -2.20 -22.80
CA GLY A 177 -3.45 -1.35 -23.66
C GLY A 177 -4.21 -0.46 -24.66
N SER A 178 -5.54 -0.47 -24.67
CA SER A 178 -6.34 0.23 -25.69
C SER A 178 -7.40 1.15 -25.10
N SER A 179 -7.62 2.29 -25.77
CA SER A 179 -8.76 3.18 -25.53
C SER A 179 -10.05 2.72 -26.24
N THR A 180 -10.12 1.47 -26.70
CA THR A 180 -11.26 0.88 -27.44
C THR A 180 -11.90 -0.28 -26.68
N TYR A 181 -13.20 -0.50 -26.89
CA TYR A 181 -13.98 -1.60 -26.30
C TYR A 181 -13.35 -2.97 -26.54
N ASP A 182 -13.08 -3.69 -25.44
CA ASP A 182 -12.62 -5.06 -25.44
C ASP A 182 -13.22 -5.81 -24.24
N GLU A 183 -14.13 -6.75 -24.50
CA GLU A 183 -14.76 -7.59 -23.48
C GLU A 183 -13.79 -8.60 -22.86
N ALA A 184 -12.66 -8.87 -23.51
CA ALA A 184 -11.63 -9.75 -23.01
C ALA A 184 -10.59 -9.02 -22.14
N ALA A 185 -10.70 -7.70 -21.99
CA ALA A 185 -9.73 -6.90 -21.24
C ALA A 185 -9.91 -7.08 -19.73
N LEU A 186 -8.85 -7.58 -19.07
CA LEU A 186 -8.76 -7.76 -17.63
C LEU A 186 -7.79 -6.73 -17.02
N ASN A 187 -7.97 -6.43 -15.74
CA ASN A 187 -7.07 -5.55 -14.98
C ASN A 187 -6.98 -4.13 -15.55
N CYS A 188 -8.12 -3.59 -15.99
CA CYS A 188 -8.16 -2.24 -16.53
C CYS A 188 -8.12 -1.21 -15.41
N LEU A 189 -7.24 -0.23 -15.55
CA LEU A 189 -7.23 0.96 -14.69
C LEU A 189 -8.52 1.76 -14.88
N TRP A 190 -9.11 2.22 -13.78
CA TRP A 190 -10.16 3.23 -13.86
C TRP A 190 -9.63 4.59 -14.32
N THR A 191 -10.07 5.06 -15.48
CA THR A 191 -9.63 6.34 -16.09
C THR A 191 -10.64 7.48 -15.94
N GLY A 192 -11.73 7.25 -15.20
CA GLY A 192 -12.84 8.19 -15.08
C GLY A 192 -12.43 9.60 -14.62
N THR A 193 -13.25 10.57 -15.00
CA THR A 193 -12.93 12.02 -14.95
C THR A 193 -13.07 12.65 -13.59
N ALA A 194 -13.77 12.02 -12.63
CA ALA A 194 -13.93 12.58 -11.29
C ALA A 194 -12.56 12.72 -10.62
N HIS A 195 -12.17 13.98 -10.40
CA HIS A 195 -10.89 14.37 -9.79
C HIS A 195 -9.64 13.76 -10.46
N ASN A 196 -9.65 13.63 -11.79
CA ASN A 196 -8.50 13.15 -12.59
C ASN A 196 -7.89 14.28 -13.48
N PRO A 197 -7.36 15.38 -12.91
CA PRO A 197 -6.88 16.54 -13.68
C PRO A 197 -5.64 16.23 -14.55
N ALA A 198 -4.88 15.17 -14.23
CA ALA A 198 -3.71 14.73 -15.00
C ALA A 198 -4.00 13.56 -15.97
N GLY A 199 -5.18 12.94 -15.88
CA GLY A 199 -5.61 11.89 -16.79
C GLY A 199 -4.87 10.56 -16.62
N ASN A 200 -4.98 9.92 -15.45
CA ASN A 200 -4.56 8.53 -15.24
C ASN A 200 -5.07 7.65 -16.40
N HIS A 201 -4.14 6.94 -17.02
CA HIS A 201 -4.33 6.10 -18.19
C HIS A 201 -3.50 4.82 -18.05
N ALA A 202 -3.71 3.85 -18.94
CA ALA A 202 -3.06 2.55 -18.84
C ALA A 202 -1.52 2.61 -18.72
N GLY A 203 -0.88 3.55 -19.41
CA GLY A 203 0.57 3.79 -19.34
C GLY A 203 1.04 4.64 -18.16
N THR A 204 0.15 5.01 -17.23
CA THR A 204 0.53 5.80 -16.05
C THR A 204 1.43 4.96 -15.14
N VAL A 205 2.63 5.46 -14.91
CA VAL A 205 3.58 4.88 -13.96
C VAL A 205 3.27 5.41 -12.57
N PHE A 206 2.86 4.52 -11.68
CA PHE A 206 2.63 4.82 -10.28
C PHE A 206 3.92 4.58 -9.48
N LEU A 207 4.13 5.37 -8.44
CA LEU A 207 5.22 5.11 -7.49
C LEU A 207 5.01 3.75 -6.83
N LEU A 208 3.77 3.40 -6.48
CA LEU A 208 3.40 2.09 -5.99
C LEU A 208 2.19 1.61 -6.80
N ALA A 209 2.36 0.55 -7.60
CA ALA A 209 1.30 -0.05 -8.42
C ALA A 209 0.99 -1.45 -7.90
N SER A 210 -0.31 -1.75 -7.71
CA SER A 210 -0.76 -3.05 -7.24
C SER A 210 -0.37 -4.16 -8.22
N THR A 211 -0.17 -5.36 -7.67
CA THR A 211 0.31 -6.54 -8.38
C THR A 211 -0.67 -7.69 -8.22
N ASP A 212 -0.60 -8.67 -9.12
CA ASP A 212 -1.21 -9.99 -8.97
C ASP A 212 -0.31 -10.80 -8.03
N ASN A 213 -0.69 -10.85 -6.75
CA ASN A 213 0.21 -11.40 -5.71
C ASN A 213 -0.02 -12.88 -5.43
N ASP A 214 -1.22 -13.38 -5.71
CA ASP A 214 -1.61 -14.79 -5.59
C ASP A 214 -1.50 -15.56 -6.91
N GLY A 215 -1.24 -14.88 -8.02
CA GLY A 215 -0.90 -15.48 -9.32
C GLY A 215 -2.11 -15.98 -10.08
N ASP A 216 -3.30 -15.43 -9.82
CA ASP A 216 -4.56 -15.86 -10.42
C ASP A 216 -4.85 -15.16 -11.77
N GLY A 217 -4.01 -14.20 -12.17
CA GLY A 217 -4.16 -13.40 -13.38
C GLY A 217 -4.93 -12.10 -13.17
N THR A 218 -5.47 -11.85 -11.97
CA THR A 218 -6.15 -10.63 -11.55
C THR A 218 -5.23 -9.82 -10.64
N LEU A 219 -5.18 -8.51 -10.84
CA LEU A 219 -4.39 -7.65 -9.96
C LEU A 219 -5.10 -7.44 -8.62
N GLY A 220 -4.32 -7.46 -7.56
CA GLY A 220 -4.78 -7.35 -6.18
C GLY A 220 -4.71 -8.69 -5.46
N ILE A 221 -5.38 -8.73 -4.32
CA ILE A 221 -5.68 -9.96 -3.59
C ILE A 221 -7.16 -9.84 -3.22
N PRO A 222 -7.98 -10.87 -3.45
CA PRO A 222 -9.41 -10.79 -3.20
C PRO A 222 -9.68 -10.72 -1.70
N MET A 223 -10.66 -9.91 -1.34
CA MET A 223 -11.16 -9.85 0.04
C MET A 223 -11.74 -11.20 0.47
N VAL A 224 -11.70 -11.49 1.75
CA VAL A 224 -12.03 -12.85 2.23
C VAL A 224 -13.53 -13.07 2.43
N GLU A 225 -13.91 -14.34 2.56
CA GLU A 225 -15.28 -14.75 2.88
C GLU A 225 -15.78 -14.15 4.20
N GLY A 226 -17.04 -13.72 4.19
CA GLY A 226 -17.75 -13.13 5.33
C GLY A 226 -17.76 -11.60 5.36
N GLY A 227 -16.94 -10.96 4.53
CA GLY A 227 -16.96 -9.51 4.30
C GLY A 227 -18.07 -9.05 3.33
N PRO A 228 -18.40 -7.75 3.30
CA PRO A 228 -19.48 -7.19 2.47
C PRO A 228 -19.14 -7.14 0.97
N PHE A 229 -17.89 -7.43 0.59
CA PHE A 229 -17.41 -7.45 -0.79
C PHE A 229 -17.05 -8.87 -1.24
N TYR A 230 -17.58 -9.88 -0.57
CA TYR A 230 -17.49 -11.28 -0.99
C TYR A 230 -18.84 -11.74 -1.53
N ASP A 231 -18.84 -12.30 -2.74
CA ASP A 231 -20.00 -12.98 -3.31
C ASP A 231 -19.79 -14.51 -3.24
N PRO A 232 -20.70 -15.28 -2.60
CA PRO A 232 -20.60 -16.74 -2.52
C PRO A 232 -20.51 -17.49 -3.86
N GLY A 233 -20.92 -16.86 -4.98
CA GLY A 233 -20.86 -17.45 -6.32
C GLY A 233 -19.65 -17.02 -7.15
N PHE A 234 -19.01 -15.90 -6.81
CA PHE A 234 -17.95 -15.31 -7.63
C PHE A 234 -16.63 -15.11 -6.87
N GLY A 235 -16.65 -14.95 -5.55
CA GLY A 235 -15.48 -14.68 -4.71
C GLY A 235 -15.41 -13.23 -4.20
N GLY A 236 -14.25 -12.85 -3.65
CA GLY A 236 -13.98 -11.52 -3.12
C GLY A 236 -13.49 -10.51 -4.15
N HIS A 237 -13.90 -9.26 -4.04
CA HIS A 237 -13.41 -8.20 -4.92
C HIS A 237 -11.96 -7.82 -4.59
N ASN A 238 -11.22 -7.38 -5.60
CA ASN A 238 -9.82 -6.96 -5.51
C ASN A 238 -9.73 -5.44 -5.42
N PHE A 239 -9.25 -4.91 -4.30
CA PHE A 239 -9.08 -3.48 -4.08
C PHE A 239 -7.67 -3.08 -4.45
N ASN A 240 -7.50 -2.29 -5.50
CA ASN A 240 -6.19 -1.94 -6.01
C ASN A 240 -5.89 -0.46 -5.78
N PHE A 241 -5.08 -0.18 -4.77
CA PHE A 241 -4.54 1.15 -4.53
C PHE A 241 -3.28 1.35 -5.35
N ASN A 242 -3.29 2.38 -6.21
CA ASN A 242 -2.16 2.76 -7.05
C ASN A 242 -1.76 4.20 -6.71
N LEU A 243 -0.55 4.38 -6.18
CA LEU A 243 -0.11 5.62 -5.55
C LEU A 243 0.82 6.39 -6.47
N GLN A 244 0.47 7.65 -6.77
CA GLN A 244 1.40 8.59 -7.38
C GLN A 244 2.09 9.41 -6.30
N GLY A 245 3.41 9.48 -6.33
CA GLY A 245 4.14 10.27 -5.35
C GLY A 245 5.61 10.39 -5.68
N SER A 246 6.36 10.96 -4.72
CA SER A 246 7.81 11.01 -4.79
C SER A 246 8.42 10.59 -3.46
N MET A 247 9.60 9.99 -3.52
CA MET A 247 10.42 9.72 -2.34
C MET A 247 11.34 10.91 -2.10
N THR A 248 11.10 11.65 -1.01
CA THR A 248 12.02 12.71 -0.62
C THR A 248 13.03 12.16 0.38
N VAL A 249 14.30 12.11 -0.02
CA VAL A 249 15.39 11.72 0.88
C VAL A 249 15.76 12.97 1.67
N VAL A 250 15.39 13.03 2.96
CA VAL A 250 15.85 14.13 3.83
C VAL A 250 17.31 13.87 4.22
N PRO A 251 18.26 14.74 3.83
CA PRO A 251 19.65 14.59 4.26
C PRO A 251 19.73 14.77 5.78
N VAL A 252 20.41 13.85 6.48
CA VAL A 252 20.70 14.04 7.90
C VAL A 252 21.59 15.28 8.03
N PRO A 253 21.21 16.31 8.80
CA PRO A 253 21.99 17.54 8.90
C PRO A 253 23.43 17.25 9.32
N ALA A 254 24.40 17.92 8.68
CA ALA A 254 25.82 17.81 9.02
C ALA A 254 26.10 18.05 10.52
N ALA A 255 25.23 18.81 11.19
CA ALA A 255 25.29 19.04 12.63
C ALA A 255 25.22 17.74 13.46
N VAL A 256 24.45 16.73 13.05
CA VAL A 256 24.38 15.44 13.76
C VAL A 256 25.72 14.71 13.68
N TRP A 257 26.39 14.78 12.52
CA TRP A 257 27.74 14.22 12.33
C TRP A 257 28.80 14.96 13.14
N LEU A 258 28.78 16.29 13.14
CA LEU A 258 29.69 17.11 13.93
C LEU A 258 29.48 16.91 15.42
N PHE A 259 28.23 16.76 15.86
CA PHE A 259 27.91 16.50 17.25
C PHE A 259 28.37 15.09 17.68
N GLY A 260 28.08 14.06 16.89
CA GLY A 260 28.51 12.69 17.17
C GLY A 260 30.03 12.53 17.18
N SER A 261 30.72 13.06 16.18
CA SER A 261 32.18 13.04 16.11
C SER A 261 32.84 13.92 17.17
N GLY A 262 32.27 15.09 17.46
CA GLY A 262 32.70 15.97 18.54
C GLY A 262 32.58 15.31 19.92
N LEU A 263 31.48 14.62 20.20
CA LEU A 263 31.26 13.90 21.46
C LEU A 263 32.26 12.75 21.62
N LEU A 264 32.48 11.94 20.56
CA LEU A 264 33.50 10.89 20.58
C LEU A 264 34.91 11.45 20.81
N GLY A 265 35.23 12.58 20.16
CA GLY A 265 36.48 13.30 20.39
C GLY A 265 36.64 13.73 21.84
N LEU A 266 35.59 14.30 22.45
CA LEU A 266 35.59 14.71 23.86
C LEU A 266 35.72 13.52 24.81
N VAL A 267 35.05 12.40 24.55
CA VAL A 267 35.19 11.16 25.34
C VAL A 267 36.61 10.62 25.25
N GLY A 268 37.20 10.61 24.05
CA GLY A 268 38.61 10.24 23.85
C GLY A 268 39.57 11.12 24.65
N MET A 269 39.33 12.43 24.64
CA MET A 269 40.13 13.41 25.38
C MET A 269 39.98 13.26 26.89
N ALA A 270 38.76 13.00 27.38
CA ALA A 270 38.48 12.76 28.79
C ALA A 270 39.14 11.48 29.31
N ARG A 271 39.18 10.40 28.52
CA ARG A 271 39.87 9.15 28.88
C ARG A 271 41.38 9.31 29.01
N ARG A 272 41.98 10.20 28.21
CA ARG A 272 43.43 10.45 28.26
C ARG A 272 43.88 11.07 29.59
N LYS A 273 43.00 11.81 30.28
CA LYS A 273 43.30 12.44 31.58
C LYS A 273 43.36 11.48 32.77
N LYS A 274 42.88 10.23 32.66
CA LYS A 274 42.92 9.24 33.75
C LYS A 274 44.19 8.38 33.78
N LYS A 275 45.13 8.55 32.85
CA LYS A 275 46.35 7.75 32.73
C LYS A 275 47.64 8.42 33.25
N ASN A 276 47.52 9.60 33.86
CA ASN A 276 48.58 10.25 34.64
C ASN A 276 48.11 10.37 36.09
#